data_AF-A0A959JE28-F1
#
_entry.id   AF-A0A959JE28-F1
#
_cell.length_a   1.000
_cell.length_b   1.000
_cell.length_c   1.000
_cell.angle_alpha   90.00
_cell.angle_beta   90.00
_cell.angle_gamma   90.00
#
_symmetry.space_group_name_H-M   'P 1'
#
loop_
_entity.id
_entity.type
_entity.pdbx_description
1 polymer ?
#
loop_
_entity_poly.entity_id
_entity_poly.type
_entity_poly.pdbx_seq_one_letter_code
_entity_poly.pdbx_strand_id
1 'polypeptide(L)'
;SFTLSNAFTETTINYGPGSGQVQFHFAGQENPAFAQRIRSYLKQISTYLPHLSQWDLDIHTDNSFPHSAGIASSASAMSALVLGLVDMEQEVLGASFDEDAFRNRVSFLSRLASGSACRSVFPQGALWGSTPEVAGSSDLFAVGIPALHEDFLRYQDSIIIIHAGAKAVSSSAGHELMNGHPFATSRYDQARQNLKELLHALKEGDVNLFGQLAEYEALTLHGLMLCSKPGFTLLKPETLAWIDALRNYRDESGIPVFFTLDAGPNLHILYPYAHQQTVHAWITNQAEHLSPLRVLHDEMGSGPVKLGS
;
A
#
# COMPACT_ATOMS: atom_id res chain seq x y z
N SER A 1 -2.51 -7.26 -1.94
CA SER A 1 -3.10 -5.98 -1.48
C SER A 1 -4.12 -5.52 -2.48
N PHE A 2 -5.03 -4.66 -2.05
CA PHE A 2 -5.91 -3.91 -2.93
C PHE A 2 -5.30 -2.54 -3.26
N THR A 3 -5.55 -2.09 -4.48
CA THR A 3 -5.23 -0.75 -4.99
C THR A 3 -6.48 0.10 -4.81
N LEU A 4 -6.32 1.30 -4.26
CA LEU A 4 -7.43 2.20 -3.92
C LEU A 4 -7.54 3.35 -4.92
N SER A 5 -8.72 3.99 -4.97
CA SER A 5 -9.04 5.04 -5.94
C SER A 5 -8.78 6.45 -5.41
N ASN A 6 -9.18 6.72 -4.17
CA ASN A 6 -9.25 8.07 -3.61
C ASN A 6 -8.03 8.42 -2.77
N ALA A 7 -7.35 7.42 -2.20
CA ALA A 7 -6.06 7.54 -1.54
C ALA A 7 -4.92 7.38 -2.56
N PHE A 8 -4.55 8.47 -3.23
CA PHE A 8 -3.56 8.48 -4.31
C PHE A 8 -2.41 9.46 -4.05
N THR A 9 -1.34 9.27 -4.82
CA THR A 9 -0.20 10.18 -4.91
C THR A 9 -0.09 10.70 -6.33
N GLU A 10 0.05 12.01 -6.48
CA GLU A 10 0.42 12.63 -7.74
C GLU A 10 1.92 12.94 -7.74
N THR A 11 2.57 12.75 -8.88
CA THR A 11 3.98 13.09 -9.05
C THR A 11 4.21 13.63 -10.45
N THR A 12 4.79 14.83 -10.52
CA THR A 12 5.25 15.47 -11.75
C THR A 12 6.77 15.48 -11.74
N ILE A 13 7.38 15.05 -12.84
CA ILE A 13 8.83 15.08 -13.03
C ILE A 13 9.12 16.03 -14.19
N ASN A 14 9.59 17.23 -13.89
CA ASN A 14 10.17 18.10 -14.89
C ASN A 14 11.63 17.70 -15.09
N TYR A 15 12.09 17.64 -16.34
CA TYR A 15 13.45 17.23 -16.63
C TYR A 15 14.06 18.01 -17.81
N GLY A 16 15.39 18.15 -17.80
CA GLY A 16 16.14 18.79 -18.87
C GLY A 16 17.60 18.31 -18.91
N PRO A 17 18.32 18.50 -20.03
CA PRO A 17 19.72 18.06 -20.13
C PRO A 17 20.58 18.70 -19.02
N GLY A 18 21.40 17.90 -18.35
CA GLY A 18 22.09 18.32 -17.14
C GLY A 18 23.14 17.33 -16.64
N SER A 19 23.38 17.37 -15.34
CA SER A 19 24.44 16.60 -14.64
C SER A 19 23.92 15.63 -13.59
N GLY A 20 22.61 15.33 -13.60
CA GLY A 20 21.98 14.43 -12.64
C GLY A 20 21.55 15.12 -11.35
N GLN A 21 21.34 16.44 -11.37
CA GLN A 21 20.83 17.17 -10.20
C GLN A 21 19.38 16.78 -9.90
N VAL A 22 19.01 16.79 -8.63
CA VAL A 22 17.65 16.44 -8.18
C VAL A 22 17.14 17.48 -7.21
N GLN A 23 16.09 18.17 -7.62
CA GLN A 23 15.23 18.99 -6.77
C GLN A 23 13.95 18.21 -6.44
N PHE A 24 13.44 18.39 -5.21
CA PHE A 24 12.29 17.65 -4.74
C PHE A 24 11.42 18.51 -3.84
N HIS A 25 10.14 18.56 -4.20
CA HIS A 25 9.10 19.30 -3.51
C HIS A 25 7.97 18.34 -3.11
N PHE A 26 7.58 18.38 -1.83
CA PHE A 26 6.41 17.70 -1.31
C PHE A 26 5.38 18.75 -0.87
N ALA A 27 4.16 18.68 -1.42
CA ALA A 27 3.12 19.68 -1.18
C ALA A 27 3.58 21.13 -1.41
N GLY A 28 4.35 21.34 -2.48
CA GLY A 28 4.90 22.64 -2.87
C GLY A 28 6.06 23.15 -1.99
N GLN A 29 6.53 22.37 -1.02
CA GLN A 29 7.64 22.74 -0.14
C GLN A 29 8.86 21.86 -0.36
N GLU A 30 10.05 22.44 -0.28
CA GLU A 30 11.29 21.66 -0.32
C GLU A 30 11.34 20.64 0.82
N ASN A 31 11.78 19.42 0.50
CA ASN A 31 12.00 18.38 1.49
C ASN A 31 13.40 17.78 1.34
N PRO A 32 14.42 18.36 1.99
CA PRO A 32 15.81 17.94 1.81
C PRO A 32 16.09 16.48 2.19
N ALA A 33 15.41 15.98 3.23
CA ALA A 33 15.55 14.59 3.68
C ALA A 33 15.04 13.61 2.62
N PHE A 34 13.87 13.90 2.04
CA PHE A 34 13.32 13.06 0.98
C PHE A 34 14.10 13.21 -0.33
N ALA A 35 14.56 14.42 -0.67
CA ALA A 35 15.47 14.64 -1.79
C ALA A 35 16.73 13.76 -1.69
N GLN A 36 17.31 13.65 -0.48
CA GLN A 36 18.46 12.78 -0.24
C GLN A 36 18.13 11.28 -0.38
N ARG A 37 16.92 10.87 0.04
CA ARG A 37 16.41 9.52 -0.17
C ARG A 37 16.28 9.21 -1.67
N ILE A 38 15.70 10.14 -2.46
CA ILE A 38 15.58 9.98 -3.91
C ILE A 38 16.97 9.89 -4.56
N ARG A 39 17.91 10.77 -4.21
CA ARG A 39 19.30 10.69 -4.74
C ARG A 39 19.96 9.35 -4.43
N SER A 40 19.81 8.84 -3.20
CA SER A 40 20.34 7.53 -2.81
C SER A 40 19.72 6.40 -3.64
N TYR A 41 18.40 6.47 -3.87
CA TYR A 41 17.67 5.52 -4.70
C TYR A 41 18.09 5.58 -6.18
N LEU A 42 18.18 6.77 -6.79
CA LEU A 42 18.63 6.93 -8.18
C LEU A 42 20.04 6.39 -8.37
N LYS A 43 20.93 6.60 -7.40
CA LYS A 43 22.27 6.00 -7.40
C LYS A 43 22.20 4.46 -7.36
N GLN A 44 21.35 3.89 -6.51
CA GLN A 44 21.15 2.45 -6.39
C GLN A 44 20.66 1.82 -7.71
N ILE A 45 19.80 2.50 -8.46
CA ILE A 45 19.25 1.99 -9.72
C ILE A 45 20.01 2.45 -10.97
N SER A 46 21.15 3.13 -10.81
CA SER A 46 21.92 3.70 -11.93
C SER A 46 22.33 2.68 -12.99
N THR A 47 22.50 1.40 -12.62
CA THR A 47 22.77 0.32 -13.59
C THR A 47 21.56 -0.03 -14.45
N TYR A 48 20.34 0.24 -13.97
CA TYR A 48 19.09 -0.01 -14.69
C TYR A 48 18.61 1.19 -15.49
N LEU A 49 18.90 2.42 -15.02
CA LEU A 49 18.57 3.70 -15.67
C LEU A 49 19.82 4.61 -15.78
N PRO A 50 20.86 4.21 -16.54
CA PRO A 50 22.13 4.94 -16.58
C PRO A 50 22.04 6.33 -17.22
N HIS A 51 21.03 6.56 -18.08
CA HIS A 51 20.84 7.83 -18.76
C HIS A 51 20.47 8.97 -17.79
N LEU A 52 19.90 8.68 -16.61
CA LEU A 52 19.47 9.69 -15.64
C LEU A 52 20.61 10.61 -15.17
N SER A 53 21.88 10.19 -15.27
CA SER A 53 23.01 11.07 -14.92
C SER A 53 23.21 12.24 -15.90
N GLN A 54 22.52 12.23 -17.04
CA GLN A 54 22.60 13.26 -18.08
C GLN A 54 21.41 14.24 -18.02
N TRP A 55 20.54 14.10 -17.03
CA TRP A 55 19.31 14.88 -16.89
C TRP A 55 19.20 15.45 -15.49
N ASP A 56 18.90 16.73 -15.38
CA ASP A 56 18.50 17.34 -14.11
C ASP A 56 16.99 17.15 -13.94
N LEU A 57 16.58 16.74 -12.74
CA LEU A 57 15.19 16.41 -12.40
C LEU A 57 14.67 17.39 -11.34
N ASP A 58 13.48 17.94 -11.59
CA ASP A 58 12.70 18.68 -10.61
C ASP A 58 11.38 17.94 -10.35
N ILE A 59 11.29 17.32 -9.18
CA ILE A 59 10.23 16.38 -8.82
C ILE A 59 9.26 17.07 -7.86
N HIS A 60 7.98 17.09 -8.21
CA HIS A 60 6.90 17.61 -7.38
C HIS A 60 5.92 16.48 -7.06
N THR A 61 5.58 16.29 -5.79
CA THR A 61 4.64 15.25 -5.39
C THR A 61 3.70 15.70 -4.27
N ASP A 62 2.47 15.21 -4.32
CA ASP A 62 1.42 15.48 -3.34
C ASP A 62 0.54 14.23 -3.12
N ASN A 63 -0.19 14.16 -2.01
CA ASN A 63 -1.10 13.06 -1.68
C ASN A 63 -2.49 13.60 -1.39
N SER A 64 -3.53 12.87 -1.80
CA SER A 64 -4.92 13.21 -1.48
C SER A 64 -5.28 13.05 0.02
N PHE A 65 -4.36 12.52 0.83
CA PHE A 65 -4.52 12.22 2.25
C PHE A 65 -3.42 12.88 3.10
N PRO A 66 -3.66 13.11 4.41
CA PRO A 66 -2.70 13.83 5.26
C PRO A 66 -1.33 13.15 5.28
N HIS A 67 -0.28 13.95 5.21
CA HIS A 67 1.08 13.46 5.44
C HIS A 67 1.15 12.79 6.83
N SER A 68 1.83 11.65 6.92
CA SER A 68 1.94 10.84 8.15
C SER A 68 0.67 10.11 8.62
N ALA A 69 -0.41 10.07 7.82
CA ALA A 69 -1.60 9.25 8.14
C ALA A 69 -1.34 7.73 8.11
N GLY A 70 -0.11 7.26 7.89
CA GLY A 70 0.21 5.83 7.91
C GLY A 70 -0.34 5.01 6.74
N ILE A 71 -1.11 5.61 5.83
CA ILE A 71 -1.76 5.00 4.65
C ILE A 71 -0.73 4.78 3.53
N ALA A 72 0.22 3.87 3.72
CA ALA A 72 1.21 3.44 2.72
C ALA A 72 1.86 4.55 1.85
N SER A 73 2.01 5.78 2.37
CA SER A 73 2.40 6.97 1.57
C SER A 73 3.73 6.84 0.83
N SER A 74 4.68 6.10 1.42
CA SER A 74 5.96 5.83 0.77
C SER A 74 5.84 4.84 -0.39
N ALA A 75 4.84 3.95 -0.39
CA ALA A 75 4.67 2.96 -1.45
C ALA A 75 4.10 3.64 -2.70
N SER A 76 3.00 4.39 -2.56
CA SER A 76 2.38 5.12 -3.66
C SER A 76 3.33 6.17 -4.24
N ALA A 77 4.03 6.96 -3.41
CA ALA A 77 4.96 7.98 -3.89
C ALA A 77 6.16 7.41 -4.66
N MET A 78 6.78 6.33 -4.17
CA MET A 78 7.88 5.71 -4.90
C MET A 78 7.40 4.98 -6.16
N SER A 79 6.16 4.47 -6.16
CA SER A 79 5.54 3.91 -7.38
C SER A 79 5.32 5.00 -8.43
N ALA A 80 4.71 6.13 -8.06
CA ALA A 80 4.45 7.26 -8.94
C ALA A 80 5.74 7.87 -9.52
N LEU A 81 6.79 8.02 -8.68
CA LEU A 81 8.11 8.44 -9.14
C LEU A 81 8.66 7.48 -10.21
N VAL A 82 8.64 6.18 -9.96
CA VAL A 82 9.22 5.20 -10.88
C VAL A 82 8.42 5.10 -12.18
N LEU A 83 7.10 5.21 -12.12
CA LEU A 83 6.24 5.33 -13.30
C LEU A 83 6.70 6.49 -14.18
N GLY A 84 6.90 7.67 -13.60
CA GLY A 84 7.39 8.85 -14.32
C GLY A 84 8.81 8.67 -14.88
N LEU A 85 9.73 8.03 -14.14
CA LEU A 85 11.09 7.78 -14.61
C LEU A 85 11.16 6.79 -15.78
N VAL A 86 10.34 5.73 -15.77
CA VAL A 86 10.29 4.76 -16.88
C VAL A 86 9.53 5.33 -18.07
N ASP A 87 8.52 6.17 -17.84
CA ASP A 87 7.85 6.92 -18.91
C ASP A 87 8.81 7.92 -19.58
N MET A 88 9.59 8.66 -18.79
CA MET A 88 10.68 9.51 -19.30
C MET A 88 11.71 8.70 -20.10
N GLU A 89 12.10 7.50 -19.64
CA GLU A 89 13.04 6.62 -20.37
C GLU A 89 12.53 6.31 -21.79
N GLN A 90 11.23 6.04 -21.94
CA GLN A 90 10.63 5.80 -23.26
C GLN A 90 10.73 7.03 -24.16
N GLU A 91 10.47 8.21 -23.62
CA GLU A 91 10.53 9.47 -24.37
C GLU A 91 11.97 9.81 -24.79
N VAL A 92 12.92 9.78 -23.86
CA VAL A 92 14.29 10.26 -24.12
C VAL A 92 15.14 9.27 -24.91
N LEU A 93 14.88 7.96 -24.79
CA LEU A 93 15.61 6.92 -25.51
C LEU A 93 14.87 6.41 -26.75
N GLY A 94 13.63 6.83 -26.98
CA GLY A 94 12.76 6.22 -27.98
C GLY A 94 12.50 4.74 -27.71
N ALA A 95 12.58 4.31 -26.44
CA ALA A 95 12.30 2.94 -26.05
C ALA A 95 10.79 2.68 -26.13
N SER A 96 10.42 1.47 -26.52
CA SER A 96 9.02 1.03 -26.53
C SER A 96 8.93 -0.27 -25.75
N PHE A 97 8.16 -0.24 -24.67
CA PHE A 97 7.80 -1.42 -23.91
C PHE A 97 6.36 -1.79 -24.25
N ASP A 98 6.08 -3.09 -24.36
CA ASP A 98 4.69 -3.52 -24.21
C ASP A 98 4.23 -3.29 -22.76
N GLU A 99 2.92 -3.38 -22.55
CA GLU A 99 2.30 -3.03 -21.27
C GLU A 99 2.81 -3.90 -20.11
N ASP A 100 3.09 -5.17 -20.35
CA ASP A 100 3.55 -6.10 -19.33
C ASP A 100 5.03 -5.92 -19.01
N ALA A 101 5.86 -5.69 -20.03
CA ALA A 101 7.25 -5.32 -19.87
C ALA A 101 7.40 -3.98 -19.11
N PHE A 102 6.56 -3.00 -19.44
CA PHE A 102 6.49 -1.73 -18.73
C PHE A 102 6.12 -1.93 -17.27
N ARG A 103 5.00 -2.63 -17.00
CA ARG A 103 4.54 -2.91 -15.62
C ARG A 103 5.58 -3.67 -14.80
N ASN A 104 6.18 -4.72 -15.35
CA ASN A 104 7.19 -5.51 -14.64
C ASN A 104 8.44 -4.68 -14.35
N ARG A 105 8.89 -3.85 -15.29
CA ARG A 105 10.03 -2.95 -15.11
C ARG A 105 9.76 -1.92 -14.01
N VAL A 106 8.62 -1.25 -14.06
CA VAL A 106 8.19 -0.30 -13.03
C VAL A 106 8.09 -1.02 -11.68
N SER A 107 7.38 -2.14 -11.61
CA SER A 107 7.20 -2.91 -10.37
C SER A 107 8.53 -3.33 -9.75
N PHE A 108 9.47 -3.84 -10.55
CA PHE A 108 10.82 -4.21 -10.13
C PHE A 108 11.59 -3.02 -9.53
N LEU A 109 11.59 -1.87 -10.22
CA LEU A 109 12.28 -0.67 -9.77
C LEU A 109 11.61 -0.08 -8.52
N SER A 110 10.28 0.00 -8.49
CA SER A 110 9.51 0.45 -7.33
C SER A 110 9.79 -0.39 -6.08
N ARG A 111 9.92 -1.72 -6.21
CA ARG A 111 10.31 -2.59 -5.10
C ARG A 111 11.66 -2.18 -4.49
N LEU A 112 12.65 -1.82 -5.32
CA LEU A 112 13.98 -1.39 -4.85
C LEU A 112 13.92 -0.07 -4.08
N ALA A 113 12.92 0.77 -4.37
CA ALA A 113 12.67 2.06 -3.73
C ALA A 113 11.97 1.92 -2.37
N SER A 114 10.96 1.07 -2.33
CA SER A 114 10.15 0.72 -1.16
C SER A 114 9.42 -0.57 -1.47
N GLY A 115 9.71 -1.67 -0.77
CA GLY A 115 9.25 -3.02 -1.15
C GLY A 115 7.80 -3.11 -1.62
N SER A 116 6.85 -2.59 -0.83
CA SER A 116 5.41 -2.62 -1.16
C SER A 116 4.99 -1.75 -2.35
N ALA A 117 5.81 -0.78 -2.78
CA ALA A 117 5.51 0.11 -3.91
C ALA A 117 5.30 -0.66 -5.22
N CYS A 118 5.94 -1.84 -5.35
CA CYS A 118 5.80 -2.69 -6.53
C CYS A 118 4.36 -3.14 -6.81
N ARG A 119 3.51 -3.20 -5.77
CA ARG A 119 2.10 -3.60 -5.85
C ARG A 119 1.19 -2.45 -6.30
N SER A 120 1.60 -1.20 -6.09
CA SER A 120 0.83 0.00 -6.47
C SER A 120 0.81 0.28 -7.98
N VAL A 121 1.49 -0.56 -8.77
CA VAL A 121 1.56 -0.47 -10.24
C VAL A 121 0.35 -1.14 -10.91
N PHE A 122 -0.36 -2.01 -10.20
CA PHE A 122 -1.42 -2.84 -10.78
C PHE A 122 -2.82 -2.31 -10.45
N PRO A 123 -3.78 -2.45 -11.38
CA PRO A 123 -5.18 -2.19 -11.10
C PRO A 123 -5.72 -3.21 -10.09
N GLN A 124 -6.78 -2.83 -9.38
CA GLN A 124 -7.56 -3.66 -8.47
C GLN A 124 -6.74 -4.26 -7.31
N GLY A 125 -5.93 -5.28 -7.57
CA GLY A 125 -5.09 -5.86 -6.55
C GLY A 125 -3.84 -6.52 -7.12
N ALA A 126 -2.85 -6.65 -6.25
CA ALA A 126 -1.54 -7.21 -6.60
C ALA A 126 -1.00 -8.15 -5.53
N LEU A 127 -0.19 -9.10 -5.98
CA LEU A 127 0.56 -10.05 -5.18
C LEU A 127 2.06 -9.82 -5.39
N TRP A 128 2.82 -9.78 -4.29
CA TRP A 128 4.28 -9.75 -4.33
C TRP A 128 4.81 -10.88 -3.46
N GLY A 129 5.73 -11.68 -4.01
CA GLY A 129 6.29 -12.88 -3.40
C GLY A 129 6.12 -14.08 -4.33
N SER A 130 7.16 -14.91 -4.44
CA SER A 130 7.11 -16.16 -5.21
C SER A 130 6.20 -17.18 -4.52
N THR A 131 5.23 -17.73 -5.27
CA THR A 131 4.26 -18.69 -4.74
C THR A 131 3.75 -19.64 -5.83
N PRO A 132 3.57 -20.95 -5.56
CA PRO A 132 3.08 -21.90 -6.55
C PRO A 132 1.60 -21.67 -6.96
N GLU A 133 0.84 -20.92 -6.18
CA GLU A 133 -0.58 -20.61 -6.39
C GLU A 133 -0.81 -19.63 -7.55
N VAL A 134 0.20 -18.83 -7.91
CA VAL A 134 0.09 -17.82 -8.97
C VAL A 134 1.28 -17.95 -9.92
N ALA A 135 0.99 -18.36 -11.15
CA ALA A 135 1.97 -18.47 -12.21
C ALA A 135 2.60 -17.10 -12.50
N GLY A 136 3.93 -17.06 -12.67
CA GLY A 136 4.68 -15.83 -12.90
C GLY A 136 4.88 -14.93 -11.66
N SER A 137 4.39 -15.34 -10.49
CA SER A 137 4.70 -14.66 -9.23
C SER A 137 6.20 -14.66 -8.94
N SER A 138 6.67 -13.64 -8.22
CA SER A 138 8.09 -13.35 -8.09
C SER A 138 8.41 -12.60 -6.81
N ASP A 139 9.60 -12.83 -6.26
CA ASP A 139 10.17 -11.99 -5.20
C ASP A 139 10.75 -10.68 -5.75
N LEU A 140 10.89 -10.57 -7.07
CA LEU A 140 11.54 -9.44 -7.74
C LEU A 140 10.59 -8.32 -8.16
N PHE A 141 9.33 -8.63 -8.41
CA PHE A 141 8.28 -7.71 -8.83
C PHE A 141 6.92 -8.29 -8.40
N ALA A 142 5.90 -7.44 -8.37
CA ALA A 142 4.53 -7.89 -8.11
C ALA A 142 3.86 -8.32 -9.42
N VAL A 143 2.76 -9.06 -9.29
CA VAL A 143 1.85 -9.43 -10.36
C VAL A 143 0.43 -9.06 -9.97
N GLY A 144 -0.45 -8.84 -10.96
CA GLY A 144 -1.88 -8.66 -10.71
C GLY A 144 -2.51 -9.91 -10.09
N ILE A 145 -3.58 -9.74 -9.31
CA ILE A 145 -4.35 -10.89 -8.81
C ILE A 145 -5.05 -11.54 -10.01
N PRO A 146 -4.86 -12.86 -10.24
CA PRO A 146 -5.26 -13.51 -11.50
C PRO A 146 -6.77 -13.66 -11.67
N ALA A 147 -7.52 -13.76 -10.58
CA ALA A 147 -8.97 -13.91 -10.60
C ALA A 147 -9.59 -13.21 -9.38
N LEU A 148 -10.59 -12.36 -9.63
CA LEU A 148 -11.39 -11.68 -8.62
C LEU A 148 -12.86 -11.93 -8.93
N HIS A 149 -13.61 -12.39 -7.94
CA HIS A 149 -15.07 -12.46 -8.00
C HIS A 149 -15.66 -11.04 -8.14
N GLU A 150 -16.86 -10.94 -8.71
CA GLU A 150 -17.52 -9.64 -8.95
C GLU A 150 -17.73 -8.83 -7.67
N ASP A 151 -17.95 -9.50 -6.54
CA ASP A 151 -18.08 -8.88 -5.22
C ASP A 151 -16.84 -8.07 -4.81
N PHE A 152 -15.66 -8.43 -5.32
CA PHE A 152 -14.40 -7.76 -5.02
C PHE A 152 -14.02 -6.68 -6.03
N LEU A 153 -14.67 -6.60 -7.20
CA LEU A 153 -14.30 -5.61 -8.23
C LEU A 153 -14.57 -4.17 -7.80
N ARG A 154 -15.54 -3.98 -6.89
CA ARG A 154 -15.89 -2.70 -6.27
C ARG A 154 -15.83 -2.77 -4.74
N TYR A 155 -14.93 -3.60 -4.21
CA TYR A 155 -14.80 -3.73 -2.76
C TYR A 155 -14.46 -2.38 -2.12
N GLN A 156 -15.01 -2.11 -0.95
CA GLN A 156 -14.91 -0.82 -0.29
C GLN A 156 -13.89 -0.87 0.85
N ASP A 157 -13.21 0.26 1.08
CA ASP A 157 -12.24 0.45 2.15
C ASP A 157 -12.46 1.83 2.78
N SER A 158 -13.00 1.87 4.00
CA SER A 158 -13.08 3.10 4.79
C SER A 158 -11.91 3.17 5.77
N ILE A 159 -11.06 4.19 5.62
CA ILE A 159 -9.89 4.41 6.46
C ILE A 159 -10.25 5.33 7.61
N ILE A 160 -10.19 4.80 8.84
CA ILE A 160 -10.38 5.54 10.08
C ILE A 160 -9.01 6.01 10.57
N ILE A 161 -8.75 7.31 10.40
CA ILE A 161 -7.50 7.94 10.86
C ILE A 161 -7.65 8.26 12.35
N ILE A 162 -7.07 7.41 13.18
CA ILE A 162 -7.03 7.53 14.65
C ILE A 162 -5.86 8.42 15.09
N HIS A 163 -4.72 8.33 14.38
CA HIS A 163 -3.51 9.07 14.72
C HIS A 163 -2.76 9.49 13.46
N ALA A 164 -2.30 10.75 13.44
CA ALA A 164 -1.55 11.34 12.32
C ALA A 164 -0.06 11.62 12.64
N GLY A 165 0.42 11.20 13.81
CA GLY A 165 1.84 11.36 14.17
C GLY A 165 2.74 10.30 13.55
N ALA A 166 4.06 10.55 13.61
CA ALA A 166 5.07 9.66 13.06
C ALA A 166 4.93 8.22 13.56
N LYS A 167 5.22 7.25 12.69
CA LYS A 167 5.22 5.83 13.06
C LYS A 167 6.18 5.61 14.23
N ALA A 168 5.74 4.81 15.21
CA ALA A 168 6.57 4.43 16.36
C ALA A 168 7.86 3.69 15.94
N VAL A 169 7.79 2.96 14.81
CA VAL A 169 8.91 2.25 14.20
C VAL A 169 8.82 2.40 12.68
N SER A 170 9.95 2.61 12.01
CA SER A 170 9.98 2.63 10.54
C SER A 170 9.71 1.23 9.99
N SER A 171 9.19 1.11 8.77
CA SER A 171 8.95 -0.21 8.16
C SER A 171 10.23 -1.06 8.10
N SER A 172 11.36 -0.47 7.70
CA SER A 172 12.64 -1.19 7.65
C SER A 172 13.07 -1.72 9.01
N ALA A 173 13.02 -0.86 10.05
CA ALA A 173 13.33 -1.29 11.41
C ALA A 173 12.36 -2.37 11.90
N GLY A 174 11.08 -2.27 11.57
CA GLY A 174 10.08 -3.29 11.88
C GLY A 174 10.38 -4.64 11.24
N HIS A 175 10.80 -4.65 9.97
CA HIS A 175 11.22 -5.88 9.28
C HIS A 175 12.49 -6.48 9.88
N GLU A 176 13.45 -5.66 10.29
CA GLU A 176 14.68 -6.13 10.95
C GLU A 176 14.41 -6.88 12.25
N LEU A 177 13.33 -6.53 12.98
CA LEU A 177 12.92 -7.24 14.20
C LEU A 177 12.51 -8.69 13.93
N MET A 178 12.18 -9.05 12.69
CA MET A 178 11.85 -10.43 12.34
C MET A 178 13.09 -11.32 12.26
N ASN A 179 14.29 -10.73 12.14
CA ASN A 179 15.54 -11.48 12.16
C ASN A 179 15.78 -12.08 13.55
N GLY A 180 15.74 -13.41 13.64
CA GLY A 180 15.88 -14.11 14.92
C GLY A 180 14.64 -14.03 15.81
N HIS A 181 13.50 -13.58 15.28
CA HIS A 181 12.25 -13.57 16.04
C HIS A 181 11.77 -15.01 16.31
N PRO A 182 11.40 -15.36 17.57
CA PRO A 182 11.09 -16.75 17.94
C PRO A 182 9.89 -17.34 17.19
N PHE A 183 8.99 -16.49 16.72
CA PHE A 183 7.79 -16.91 15.99
C PHE A 183 7.89 -16.72 14.46
N ALA A 184 9.03 -16.27 13.92
CA ALA A 184 9.17 -15.95 12.49
C ALA A 184 8.85 -17.13 11.57
N THR A 185 9.42 -18.32 11.84
CA THR A 185 9.20 -19.50 11.01
C THR A 185 7.73 -19.88 10.93
N SER A 186 7.07 -19.98 12.10
CA SER A 186 5.63 -20.29 12.16
C SER A 186 4.79 -19.23 11.47
N ARG A 187 5.18 -17.96 11.55
CA ARG A 187 4.52 -16.88 10.82
C ARG A 187 4.61 -17.07 9.31
N TYR A 188 5.79 -17.42 8.78
CA TYR A 188 5.96 -17.58 7.34
C TYR A 188 5.13 -18.74 6.79
N ASP A 189 5.03 -19.84 7.53
CA ASP A 189 4.21 -20.99 7.14
C ASP A 189 2.71 -20.64 7.17
N GLN A 190 2.26 -19.97 8.24
CA GLN A 190 0.90 -19.46 8.35
C GLN A 190 0.58 -18.45 7.23
N ALA A 191 1.48 -17.51 6.92
CA ALA A 191 1.28 -16.51 5.86
C ALA A 191 1.08 -17.17 4.48
N ARG A 192 1.84 -18.23 4.17
CA ARG A 192 1.70 -18.98 2.92
C ARG A 192 0.36 -19.71 2.85
N GLN A 193 -0.05 -20.35 3.95
CA GLN A 193 -1.35 -21.02 4.02
C GLN A 193 -2.51 -20.01 3.88
N ASN A 194 -2.45 -18.90 4.60
CA ASN A 194 -3.45 -17.83 4.53
C ASN A 194 -3.49 -17.19 3.14
N LEU A 195 -2.34 -17.04 2.46
CA LEU A 195 -2.30 -16.56 1.07
C LEU A 195 -3.09 -17.47 0.14
N LYS A 196 -2.91 -18.79 0.25
CA LYS A 196 -3.65 -19.77 -0.55
C LYS A 196 -5.16 -19.66 -0.31
N GLU A 197 -5.58 -19.55 0.95
CA GLU A 197 -7.00 -19.42 1.30
C GLU A 197 -7.59 -18.06 0.89
N LEU A 198 -6.82 -16.97 1.01
CA LEU A 198 -7.19 -15.64 0.51
C LEU A 198 -7.41 -15.66 -1.00
N LEU A 199 -6.50 -16.26 -1.77
CA LEU A 199 -6.65 -16.38 -3.23
C LEU A 199 -7.89 -17.20 -3.61
N HIS A 200 -8.20 -18.25 -2.85
CA HIS A 200 -9.43 -19.01 -3.03
C HIS A 200 -10.67 -18.16 -2.74
N ALA A 201 -10.71 -17.48 -1.58
CA ALA A 201 -11.83 -16.63 -1.18
C ALA A 201 -12.09 -15.52 -2.20
N LEU A 202 -11.02 -14.85 -2.68
CA LEU A 202 -11.09 -13.80 -3.69
C LEU A 202 -11.65 -14.32 -5.02
N LYS A 203 -11.32 -15.55 -5.40
CA LYS A 203 -11.79 -16.17 -6.63
C LYS A 203 -13.26 -16.61 -6.55
N GLU A 204 -13.66 -17.20 -5.42
CA GLU A 204 -14.99 -17.80 -5.25
C GLU A 204 -16.03 -16.82 -4.67
N GLY A 205 -15.64 -15.60 -4.30
CA GLY A 205 -16.56 -14.61 -3.72
C GLY A 205 -16.85 -14.82 -2.25
N ASP A 206 -16.00 -15.57 -1.52
CA ASP A 206 -16.19 -15.82 -0.10
C ASP A 206 -15.72 -14.62 0.74
N VAL A 207 -16.57 -13.61 0.82
CA VAL A 207 -16.32 -12.37 1.58
C VAL A 207 -16.06 -12.65 3.06
N ASN A 208 -16.71 -13.67 3.65
CA ASN A 208 -16.53 -13.99 5.05
C ASN A 208 -15.15 -14.58 5.33
N LEU A 209 -14.73 -15.57 4.53
CA LEU A 209 -13.39 -16.15 4.64
C LEU A 209 -12.31 -15.09 4.39
N PHE A 210 -12.48 -14.27 3.34
CA PHE A 210 -11.57 -13.15 3.05
C PHE A 210 -11.43 -12.22 4.25
N GLY A 211 -12.55 -11.77 4.80
CA GLY A 211 -12.59 -10.84 5.91
C GLY A 211 -11.97 -11.38 7.19
N GLN A 212 -12.27 -12.64 7.53
CA GLN A 212 -11.68 -13.33 8.68
C GLN A 212 -10.16 -13.45 8.55
N LEU A 213 -9.66 -13.81 7.36
CA LEU A 213 -8.23 -13.89 7.09
C LEU A 213 -7.57 -12.51 7.12
N ALA A 214 -8.23 -11.46 6.61
CA ALA A 214 -7.73 -10.09 6.67
C ALA A 214 -7.55 -9.58 8.11
N GLU A 215 -8.54 -9.84 8.98
CA GLU A 215 -8.45 -9.54 10.42
C GLU A 215 -7.34 -10.35 11.09
N TYR A 216 -7.25 -11.64 10.75
CA TYR A 216 -6.27 -12.55 11.36
C TYR A 216 -4.83 -12.20 10.99
N GLU A 217 -4.57 -11.86 9.72
CA GLU A 217 -3.26 -11.39 9.25
C GLU A 217 -2.86 -10.07 9.93
N ALA A 218 -3.81 -9.13 10.04
CA ALA A 218 -3.59 -7.86 10.75
C ALA A 218 -3.23 -8.10 12.22
N LEU A 219 -4.02 -8.88 12.95
CA LEU A 219 -3.75 -9.17 14.37
C LEU A 219 -2.45 -9.96 14.57
N THR A 220 -2.11 -10.86 13.65
CA THR A 220 -0.84 -11.61 13.72
C THR A 220 0.36 -10.67 13.56
N LEU A 221 0.32 -9.73 12.60
CA LEU A 221 1.36 -8.71 12.44
C LEU A 221 1.58 -7.95 13.76
N HIS A 222 0.49 -7.47 14.36
CA HIS A 222 0.56 -6.71 15.60
C HIS A 222 1.06 -7.55 16.79
N GLY A 223 0.68 -8.84 16.85
CA GLY A 223 1.18 -9.78 17.85
C GLY A 223 2.70 -10.00 17.76
N LEU A 224 3.24 -10.12 16.53
CA LEU A 224 4.69 -10.24 16.32
C LEU A 224 5.44 -8.99 16.77
N MET A 225 4.90 -7.81 16.45
CA MET A 225 5.51 -6.55 16.87
C MET A 225 5.48 -6.38 18.39
N LEU A 226 4.40 -6.81 19.04
CA LEU A 226 4.28 -6.80 20.50
C LEU A 226 5.30 -7.74 21.16
N CYS A 227 5.55 -8.91 20.56
CA CYS A 227 6.49 -9.92 21.06
C CYS A 227 7.96 -9.74 20.58
N SER A 228 8.26 -8.66 19.85
CA SER A 228 9.60 -8.35 19.37
C SER A 228 10.54 -7.86 20.48
N LYS A 229 11.84 -7.70 20.18
CA LYS A 229 12.85 -7.18 21.11
C LYS A 229 13.66 -6.05 20.46
N PRO A 230 13.43 -4.77 20.83
CA PRO A 230 12.38 -4.30 21.74
C PRO A 230 10.97 -4.56 21.18
N GLY A 231 9.99 -4.69 22.07
CA GLY A 231 8.59 -4.86 21.70
C GLY A 231 7.93 -3.51 21.39
N PHE A 232 6.98 -3.51 20.45
CA PHE A 232 6.27 -2.30 20.02
C PHE A 232 4.76 -2.51 20.09
N THR A 233 4.07 -1.54 20.71
CA THR A 233 2.61 -1.47 20.66
C THR A 233 2.19 -0.54 19.52
N LEU A 234 1.68 -1.13 18.44
CA LEU A 234 1.20 -0.39 17.26
C LEU A 234 -0.26 0.06 17.40
N LEU A 235 -1.05 -0.64 18.21
CA LEU A 235 -2.45 -0.32 18.48
C LEU A 235 -2.58 0.79 19.51
N LYS A 236 -3.66 1.57 19.39
CA LYS A 236 -4.08 2.53 20.41
C LYS A 236 -5.41 2.09 21.04
N PRO A 237 -5.76 2.57 22.24
CA PRO A 237 -7.06 2.28 22.86
C PRO A 237 -8.24 2.56 21.90
N GLU A 238 -8.15 3.64 21.14
CA GLU A 238 -9.16 4.04 20.14
C GLU A 238 -9.24 3.02 19.00
N THR A 239 -8.11 2.43 18.57
CA THR A 239 -8.10 1.34 17.58
C THR A 239 -8.89 0.15 18.07
N LEU A 240 -8.69 -0.25 19.34
CA LEU A 240 -9.42 -1.37 19.94
C LEU A 240 -10.91 -1.06 20.08
N ALA A 241 -11.26 0.16 20.50
CA ALA A 241 -12.65 0.59 20.59
C ALA A 241 -13.39 0.53 19.24
N TRP A 242 -12.73 0.92 18.15
CA TRP A 242 -13.27 0.77 16.79
C TRP A 242 -13.45 -0.68 16.37
N ILE A 243 -12.46 -1.55 16.67
CA ILE A 243 -12.55 -2.99 16.37
C ILE A 243 -13.74 -3.63 17.11
N ASP A 244 -13.92 -3.32 18.39
CA ASP A 244 -15.01 -3.87 19.19
C ASP A 244 -16.37 -3.37 18.69
N ALA A 245 -16.49 -2.08 18.37
CA ALA A 245 -17.71 -1.52 17.78
C ALA A 245 -18.04 -2.17 16.42
N LEU A 246 -17.04 -2.39 15.58
CA LEU A 246 -17.19 -3.01 14.27
C LEU A 246 -17.68 -4.47 14.38
N ARG A 247 -17.12 -5.23 15.32
CA ARG A 247 -17.53 -6.61 15.58
C ARG A 247 -18.97 -6.69 16.08
N ASN A 248 -19.34 -5.86 17.04
CA ASN A 248 -20.72 -5.79 17.52
C ASN A 248 -21.68 -5.43 16.37
N TYR A 249 -21.32 -4.45 15.54
CA TYR A 249 -22.13 -4.08 14.38
C TYR A 249 -22.29 -5.23 13.38
N ARG A 250 -21.22 -5.97 13.06
CA ARG A 250 -21.29 -7.17 12.22
C ARG A 250 -22.25 -8.21 12.80
N ASP A 251 -22.12 -8.51 14.10
CA ASP A 251 -22.91 -9.54 14.77
C ASP A 251 -24.40 -9.16 14.85
N GLU A 252 -24.72 -7.89 15.09
CA GLU A 252 -26.10 -7.39 15.19
C GLU A 252 -26.78 -7.24 13.82
N SER A 253 -26.05 -6.76 12.81
CA SER A 253 -26.61 -6.46 11.50
C SER A 253 -26.56 -7.62 10.50
N GLY A 254 -25.64 -8.58 10.72
CA GLY A 254 -25.31 -9.63 9.76
C GLY A 254 -24.58 -9.13 8.52
N ILE A 255 -24.18 -7.86 8.47
CA ILE A 255 -23.45 -7.28 7.34
C ILE A 255 -21.97 -7.73 7.40
N PRO A 256 -21.40 -8.25 6.30
CA PRO A 256 -20.02 -8.73 6.26
C PRO A 256 -19.02 -7.55 6.23
N VAL A 257 -18.83 -6.90 7.37
CA VAL A 257 -17.82 -5.86 7.56
C VAL A 257 -16.64 -6.42 8.35
N PHE A 258 -15.43 -6.10 7.92
CA PHE A 258 -14.19 -6.60 8.51
C PHE A 258 -13.18 -5.47 8.65
N PHE A 259 -12.07 -5.74 9.32
CA PHE A 259 -10.98 -4.77 9.39
C PHE A 259 -9.64 -5.35 8.95
N THR A 260 -8.74 -4.45 8.57
CA THR A 260 -7.31 -4.72 8.51
C THR A 260 -6.52 -3.53 9.05
N LEU A 261 -5.24 -3.76 9.34
CA LEU A 261 -4.34 -2.79 9.92
C LEU A 261 -2.95 -2.95 9.30
N ASP A 262 -2.34 -1.81 8.96
CA ASP A 262 -0.93 -1.71 8.65
C ASP A 262 -0.09 -1.59 9.94
N ALA A 263 1.21 -1.32 9.82
CA ALA A 263 2.08 -1.03 10.96
C ALA A 263 1.77 0.33 11.64
N GLY A 264 0.61 0.43 12.31
CA GLY A 264 0.13 1.62 13.00
C GLY A 264 -1.31 1.49 13.51
N PRO A 265 -1.89 2.56 14.08
CA PRO A 265 -3.19 2.50 14.75
C PRO A 265 -4.39 2.78 13.84
N ASN A 266 -4.17 3.19 12.59
CA ASN A 266 -5.24 3.60 11.67
C ASN A 266 -5.90 2.35 11.06
N LEU A 267 -7.22 2.30 11.14
CA LEU A 267 -8.02 1.12 10.84
C LEU A 267 -8.57 1.23 9.42
N HIS A 268 -8.47 0.16 8.65
CA HIS A 268 -9.17 0.01 7.38
C HIS A 268 -10.40 -0.85 7.61
N ILE A 269 -11.58 -0.35 7.25
CA ILE A 269 -12.87 -1.06 7.35
C ILE A 269 -13.25 -1.53 5.96
N LEU A 270 -13.36 -2.85 5.82
CA LEU A 270 -13.44 -3.61 4.58
C LEU A 270 -14.85 -4.18 4.42
N TYR A 271 -15.56 -3.87 3.32
CA TYR A 271 -16.95 -4.32 3.11
C TYR A 271 -17.36 -4.35 1.62
N PRO A 272 -18.36 -5.17 1.24
CA PRO A 272 -18.90 -5.17 -0.12
C PRO A 272 -19.62 -3.88 -0.50
N TYR A 273 -19.57 -3.53 -1.78
CA TYR A 273 -20.25 -2.35 -2.35
C TYR A 273 -21.75 -2.29 -2.01
N ALA A 274 -22.43 -3.43 -1.99
CA ALA A 274 -23.86 -3.53 -1.70
C ALA A 274 -24.26 -2.92 -0.34
N HIS A 275 -23.31 -2.81 0.60
CA HIS A 275 -23.54 -2.30 1.94
C HIS A 275 -22.98 -0.88 2.16
N GLN A 276 -22.46 -0.23 1.11
CA GLN A 276 -21.73 1.03 1.22
C GLN A 276 -22.49 2.11 2.00
N GLN A 277 -23.73 2.39 1.60
CA GLN A 277 -24.53 3.44 2.24
C GLN A 277 -24.80 3.13 3.72
N THR A 278 -25.14 1.88 4.04
CA THR A 278 -25.43 1.47 5.43
C THR A 278 -24.18 1.53 6.31
N VAL A 279 -23.03 1.07 5.79
CA VAL A 279 -21.76 1.10 6.52
C VAL A 279 -21.26 2.53 6.68
N HIS A 280 -21.38 3.40 5.66
CA HIS A 280 -21.02 4.82 5.79
C HIS A 280 -21.85 5.52 6.88
N ALA A 281 -23.16 5.26 6.92
CA ALA A 281 -24.03 5.82 7.94
C ALA A 281 -23.63 5.35 9.35
N TRP A 282 -23.32 4.07 9.51
CA TRP A 282 -22.81 3.51 10.76
C TRP A 282 -21.47 4.13 11.16
N ILE A 283 -20.49 4.22 10.26
CA ILE A 283 -19.20 4.86 10.52
C ILE A 283 -19.40 6.32 10.95
N THR A 284 -20.29 7.06 10.28
CA THR A 284 -20.58 8.46 10.61
C THR A 284 -21.11 8.59 12.03
N ASN A 285 -22.09 7.77 12.40
CA ASN A 285 -22.63 7.77 13.76
C ASN A 285 -21.57 7.35 14.79
N GLN A 286 -20.79 6.31 14.49
CA GLN A 286 -19.77 5.82 15.41
C GLN A 286 -18.61 6.82 15.58
N ALA A 287 -18.31 7.62 14.56
CA ALA A 287 -17.33 8.69 14.64
C ALA A 287 -17.73 9.82 15.60
N GLU A 288 -19.03 10.05 15.84
CA GLU A 288 -19.50 11.01 16.86
C GLU A 288 -19.10 10.56 18.28
N HIS A 289 -18.97 9.26 18.51
CA HIS A 289 -18.64 8.67 19.81
C HIS A 289 -17.14 8.40 19.96
N LEU A 290 -16.49 7.89 18.92
CA LEU A 290 -15.09 7.49 18.95
C LEU A 290 -14.11 8.55 18.42
N SER A 291 -14.63 9.66 17.88
CA SER A 291 -13.89 10.88 17.53
C SER A 291 -12.56 10.64 16.78
N PRO A 292 -12.55 9.93 15.63
CA PRO A 292 -11.35 9.81 14.82
C PRO A 292 -10.93 11.18 14.27
N LEU A 293 -9.65 11.35 13.95
CA LEU A 293 -9.14 12.58 13.36
C LEU A 293 -9.76 12.86 11.99
N ARG A 294 -9.98 11.80 11.20
CA ARG A 294 -10.60 11.87 9.88
C ARG A 294 -11.09 10.48 9.46
N VAL A 295 -12.15 10.46 8.65
CA VAL A 295 -12.61 9.27 7.93
C VAL A 295 -12.36 9.52 6.43
N LEU A 296 -11.79 8.54 5.74
CA LEU A 296 -11.66 8.53 4.28
C LEU A 296 -12.43 7.34 3.75
N HIS A 297 -13.43 7.56 2.91
CA HIS A 297 -14.12 6.48 2.21
C HIS A 297 -13.43 6.24 0.86
N ASP A 298 -13.12 4.98 0.58
CA ASP A 298 -12.42 4.58 -0.63
C ASP A 298 -12.97 3.26 -1.21
N GLU A 299 -12.55 2.93 -2.41
CA GLU A 299 -12.91 1.72 -3.13
C GLU A 299 -11.78 1.23 -4.03
N MET A 300 -11.90 -0.03 -4.45
CA MET A 300 -11.03 -0.66 -5.43
C MET A 300 -10.79 0.22 -6.66
N GLY A 301 -9.52 0.50 -6.96
CA GLY A 301 -9.08 1.41 -8.00
C GLY A 301 -8.56 0.74 -9.26
N SER A 302 -8.48 1.53 -10.33
CA SER A 302 -8.05 1.09 -11.66
C SER A 302 -6.53 1.14 -11.88
N GLY A 303 -5.74 1.35 -10.82
CA GLY A 303 -4.29 1.49 -10.93
C GLY A 303 -3.84 2.89 -11.34
N PRO A 304 -2.52 3.07 -11.56
CA PRO A 304 -1.95 4.37 -11.89
C PRO A 304 -2.39 4.86 -13.27
N VAL A 305 -2.53 6.18 -13.41
CA VAL A 305 -2.83 6.85 -14.67
C VAL A 305 -1.77 7.90 -14.96
N LYS A 306 -1.39 8.03 -16.24
CA LYS A 306 -0.55 9.15 -16.69
C LYS A 306 -1.43 10.39 -16.81
N LEU A 307 -1.11 11.42 -16.04
CA LEU A 307 -1.78 12.72 -16.15
C LEU A 307 -1.36 13.39 -17.47
N GLY A 308 -2.28 14.12 -18.10
CA GLY A 308 -2.01 14.77 -19.39
C GLY A 308 -0.81 15.71 -19.32
N SER A 309 0.05 15.64 -20.34
CA SER A 309 1.23 16.49 -20.54
C SER A 309 0.88 17.94 -20.86
#